data_AF-A0AAD6XD60-F1
#
_entry.id   AF-A0AAD6XD60-F1
#
_cell.length_a   1.000
_cell.length_b   1.000
_cell.length_c   1.000
_cell.angle_alpha   90.00
_cell.angle_beta   90.00
_cell.angle_gamma   90.00
#
_symmetry.space_group_name_H-M   'P 1'
#
loop_
_entity.id
_entity.type
_entity.pdbx_description
1 polymer ?
#
loop_
_entity_poly.entity_id
_entity_poly.type
_entity_poly.pdbx_seq_one_letter_code
_entity_poly.pdbx_strand_id
1 'polypeptide(L)'
;MSDSAVNGKGKERAIDAEPKITAEYLQSLLNQARENARAAKRLQEQSQVPLEEDDVIILQAEPAKIPRLDPGVLPKPYFTLGKRRGDPSIIRDPDVELAEKASSSYVVPAPPIPPPELTKSGKPLTKRERKALKNQTAGPDWFDLPAPAEADLPRMYREVEALRLRNHLDPKRFYRKDEGEGKGIKGLPKHFAIGKIITSTTPFGTPSSDNLTRANRKRTLVDELVDDAEAKRYAKRKFEDLQTVRGAKGRNTLAAKKALRRGKW
;
A
#
# COMPACT_ATOMS: atom_id res chain seq x y z
N MET A 1 11.46 -64.87 16.12
CA MET A 1 11.88 -64.18 14.89
C MET A 1 11.23 -62.81 14.97
N SER A 2 11.90 -61.69 15.17
CA SER A 2 13.28 -61.31 14.86
C SER A 2 13.54 -59.99 15.59
N ASP A 3 14.63 -59.93 16.34
CA ASP A 3 15.23 -58.68 16.80
C ASP A 3 15.67 -57.85 15.59
N SER A 4 15.47 -56.54 15.62
CA SER A 4 16.14 -55.62 14.71
C SER A 4 16.43 -54.32 15.45
N ALA A 5 17.69 -54.21 15.87
CA ALA A 5 18.28 -53.07 16.52
C ALA A 5 18.42 -51.89 15.54
N VAL A 6 17.88 -50.73 15.92
CA VAL A 6 18.14 -49.44 15.27
C VAL A 6 19.40 -48.83 15.91
N ASN A 7 20.49 -48.79 15.15
CA ASN A 7 21.74 -48.16 15.54
C ASN A 7 21.75 -46.69 15.04
N GLY A 8 21.35 -45.76 15.90
CA GLY A 8 21.41 -44.32 15.65
C GLY A 8 22.78 -43.76 16.05
N LYS A 9 23.76 -43.78 15.13
CA LYS A 9 25.02 -43.04 15.32
C LYS A 9 24.75 -41.53 15.17
N GLY A 10 24.83 -40.83 16.29
CA GLY A 10 24.88 -39.38 16.36
C GLY A 10 26.07 -38.84 15.57
N LYS A 11 25.80 -37.91 14.66
CA LYS A 11 26.82 -37.09 14.00
C LYS A 11 26.70 -35.70 14.59
N GLU A 12 27.50 -35.44 15.61
CA GLU A 12 27.71 -34.13 16.22
C GLU A 12 28.07 -33.13 15.11
N ARG A 13 27.22 -32.12 14.91
CA ARG A 13 27.54 -30.99 14.03
C ARG A 13 28.45 -30.05 14.82
N ALA A 14 29.70 -29.98 14.39
CA ALA A 14 30.66 -29.01 14.89
C ALA A 14 30.12 -27.58 14.73
N ILE A 15 30.30 -26.83 15.81
CA ILE A 15 29.86 -25.47 16.07
C ILE A 15 30.67 -24.48 15.23
N ASP A 16 29.93 -23.57 14.59
CA ASP A 16 30.26 -22.19 14.23
C ASP A 16 31.74 -21.78 14.18
N ALA A 17 32.31 -21.83 12.97
CA ALA A 17 33.41 -20.96 12.58
C ALA A 17 32.93 -20.10 11.42
N GLU A 18 32.59 -18.83 11.68
CA GLU A 18 32.34 -17.87 10.61
C GLU A 18 33.61 -17.76 9.75
N PRO A 19 33.56 -18.06 8.44
CA PRO A 19 34.73 -17.92 7.59
C PRO A 19 35.05 -16.44 7.49
N LYS A 20 36.18 -16.04 8.08
CA LYS A 20 36.76 -14.71 7.85
C LYS A 20 36.84 -14.51 6.33
N ILE A 21 36.22 -13.44 5.83
CA ILE A 21 36.13 -13.15 4.39
C ILE A 21 37.55 -12.86 3.89
N THR A 22 38.26 -13.89 3.43
CA THR A 22 39.56 -13.76 2.77
C THR A 22 39.35 -13.49 1.28
N ALA A 23 40.31 -12.80 0.66
CA ALA A 23 40.25 -12.52 -0.78
C ALA A 23 40.17 -13.80 -1.63
N GLU A 24 40.82 -14.86 -1.17
CA GLU A 24 40.81 -16.18 -1.81
C GLU A 24 39.42 -16.84 -1.79
N TYR A 25 38.68 -16.68 -0.69
CA TYR A 25 37.31 -17.19 -0.58
C TYR A 25 36.33 -16.45 -1.51
N LEU A 26 36.52 -15.14 -1.70
CA LEU A 26 35.74 -14.37 -2.67
C LEU A 26 36.07 -14.77 -4.11
N GLN A 27 37.34 -15.04 -4.40
CA GLN A 27 37.77 -15.51 -5.72
C GLN A 27 37.24 -16.92 -6.03
N SER A 28 37.20 -17.82 -5.04
CA SER A 28 36.62 -19.16 -5.23
C SER A 28 35.12 -19.10 -5.52
N LEU A 29 34.37 -18.24 -4.82
CA LEU A 29 32.95 -17.97 -5.08
C LEU A 29 32.71 -17.40 -6.48
N LEU A 30 33.55 -16.46 -6.93
CA LEU A 30 33.47 -15.89 -8.28
C LEU A 30 33.74 -16.93 -9.37
N ASN A 31 34.72 -17.82 -9.16
CA ASN A 31 35.00 -18.90 -10.09
C ASN A 31 33.85 -19.90 -10.17
N GLN A 32 33.28 -20.27 -9.03
CA GLN A 32 32.10 -21.14 -8.97
C GLN A 32 30.88 -20.53 -9.68
N ALA A 33 30.66 -19.23 -9.52
CA ALA A 33 29.59 -18.51 -10.23
C ALA A 33 29.80 -18.54 -11.77
N ARG A 34 31.05 -18.40 -12.24
CA ARG A 34 31.39 -18.46 -13.66
C ARG A 34 31.17 -19.85 -14.25
N GLU A 35 31.53 -20.91 -13.52
CA GLU A 35 31.29 -22.29 -13.95
C GLU A 35 29.81 -22.61 -14.05
N ASN A 36 29.01 -22.19 -13.07
CA ASN A 36 27.56 -22.34 -13.10
C ASN A 36 26.93 -21.62 -14.31
N ALA A 37 27.39 -20.41 -14.63
CA ALA A 37 26.92 -19.68 -15.80
C ALA A 37 27.29 -20.38 -17.14
N ARG A 38 28.47 -21.01 -17.21
CA ARG A 38 28.87 -21.82 -18.38
C ARG A 38 28.04 -23.11 -18.50
N ALA A 39 27.77 -23.77 -17.39
CA ALA A 39 26.92 -24.97 -17.37
C ALA A 39 25.48 -24.65 -17.83
N ALA A 40 24.93 -23.53 -17.37
CA ALA A 40 23.60 -23.06 -17.81
C ALA A 40 23.55 -22.76 -19.32
N LYS A 41 24.59 -22.15 -19.89
CA LYS A 41 24.70 -21.94 -21.35
C LYS A 41 24.78 -23.26 -22.12
N ARG A 42 25.57 -24.23 -21.65
CA ARG A 42 25.64 -25.56 -22.28
C ARG A 42 24.29 -26.29 -22.26
N LEU A 43 23.54 -26.17 -21.17
CA LEU A 43 22.19 -26.74 -21.09
C LEU A 43 21.23 -26.06 -22.08
N GLN A 44 21.33 -24.75 -22.27
CA GLN A 44 20.57 -24.04 -23.31
C GLN A 44 20.96 -24.51 -24.72
N GLU A 45 22.25 -24.67 -25.00
CA GLU A 45 22.74 -25.18 -26.28
C GLU A 45 22.32 -26.64 -26.53
N GLN A 46 22.28 -27.48 -25.48
CA GLN A 46 21.79 -28.86 -25.57
C GLN A 46 20.26 -28.95 -25.74
N SER A 47 19.51 -27.94 -25.34
CA SER A 47 18.06 -27.88 -25.55
C SER A 47 17.64 -27.40 -26.95
N GLN A 48 18.59 -26.97 -27.79
CA GLN A 48 18.38 -26.74 -29.22
C GLN A 48 18.78 -27.98 -30.02
N VAL A 49 17.96 -29.03 -29.94
CA VAL A 49 17.97 -30.12 -30.92
C VAL A 49 16.97 -29.74 -32.03
N PRO A 50 17.36 -29.74 -33.32
CA PRO A 50 16.40 -29.66 -34.42
C PRO A 50 15.56 -30.94 -34.43
N LEU A 51 14.24 -30.80 -34.35
CA LEU A 51 13.32 -31.92 -34.59
C LEU A 51 13.38 -32.25 -36.08
N GLU A 52 14.02 -33.38 -36.41
CA GLU A 52 13.89 -34.04 -37.70
C GLU A 52 12.45 -34.57 -37.82
N GLU A 53 11.74 -34.12 -38.86
CA GLU A 53 10.36 -34.51 -39.15
C GLU A 53 10.33 -35.95 -39.71
N ASP A 54 9.39 -36.75 -39.20
CA ASP A 54 9.07 -38.08 -39.69
C ASP A 54 8.69 -38.08 -41.19
N ASP A 55 9.11 -39.11 -41.91
CA ASP A 55 8.89 -39.33 -43.33
C ASP A 55 7.40 -39.21 -43.76
N VAL A 56 7.06 -38.11 -44.43
CA VAL A 56 5.77 -37.94 -45.12
C VAL A 56 5.89 -38.48 -46.55
N ILE A 57 5.07 -39.50 -46.85
CA ILE A 57 4.83 -39.97 -48.22
C ILE A 57 4.29 -38.79 -49.06
N ILE A 58 5.10 -38.28 -49.99
CA ILE A 58 4.70 -37.24 -50.93
C ILE A 58 3.77 -37.88 -51.98
N LEU A 59 2.46 -37.68 -51.83
CA LEU A 59 1.51 -37.89 -52.92
C LEU A 59 1.81 -36.86 -54.02
N GLN A 60 2.44 -37.29 -55.11
CA GLN A 60 2.76 -36.49 -56.30
C GLN A 60 1.51 -36.21 -57.17
N ALA A 61 0.48 -35.64 -56.57
CA ALA A 61 -0.62 -35.01 -57.29
C ALA A 61 -1.15 -33.85 -56.45
N GLU A 62 -0.99 -32.62 -56.94
CA GLU A 62 -1.68 -31.48 -56.34
C GLU A 62 -3.20 -31.75 -56.41
N PRO A 63 -3.94 -31.75 -55.28
CA PRO A 63 -5.39 -31.84 -55.35
C PRO A 63 -5.90 -30.64 -56.14
N ALA A 64 -6.68 -30.88 -57.19
CA ALA A 64 -7.25 -29.84 -58.03
C ALA A 64 -7.88 -28.75 -57.16
N LYS A 65 -7.42 -27.50 -57.32
CA LYS A 65 -7.92 -26.35 -56.54
C LYS A 65 -9.39 -26.14 -56.86
N ILE A 66 -10.25 -26.60 -55.95
CA ILE A 66 -11.70 -26.42 -56.05
C ILE A 66 -11.96 -24.90 -56.14
N PRO A 67 -12.80 -24.44 -57.09
CA PRO A 67 -13.13 -23.03 -57.20
C PRO A 67 -13.77 -22.54 -55.89
N ARG A 68 -13.39 -21.33 -55.46
CA ARG A 68 -13.98 -20.71 -54.27
C ARG A 68 -15.44 -20.43 -54.56
N LEU A 69 -16.32 -21.00 -53.75
CA LEU A 69 -17.75 -20.69 -53.79
C LEU A 69 -17.94 -19.30 -53.20
N ASP A 70 -18.64 -18.42 -53.92
CA ASP A 70 -19.03 -17.10 -53.42
C ASP A 70 -20.35 -17.22 -52.66
N PRO A 71 -20.36 -17.10 -51.32
CA PRO A 71 -21.54 -17.32 -50.51
C PRO A 71 -22.54 -16.14 -50.49
N GLY A 72 -22.31 -15.10 -51.30
CA GLY A 72 -23.12 -13.88 -51.27
C GLY A 72 -22.97 -13.10 -49.96
N VAL A 73 -24.02 -12.38 -49.56
CA VAL A 73 -24.03 -11.56 -48.33
C VAL A 73 -24.48 -12.41 -47.14
N LEU A 74 -23.53 -12.75 -46.27
CA LEU A 74 -23.82 -13.51 -45.06
C LEU A 74 -24.40 -12.62 -43.94
N PRO A 75 -25.31 -13.17 -43.11
CA PRO A 75 -25.74 -12.48 -41.90
C PRO A 75 -24.55 -12.27 -40.95
N LYS A 76 -24.58 -11.17 -40.20
CA LYS A 76 -23.55 -10.87 -39.20
C LYS A 76 -23.48 -12.02 -38.17
N PRO A 77 -22.27 -12.52 -37.82
CA PRO A 77 -22.11 -13.63 -36.89
C PRO A 77 -22.55 -13.27 -35.46
N TYR A 78 -22.90 -14.29 -34.67
CA TYR A 78 -23.30 -14.15 -33.26
C TYR A 78 -22.13 -13.92 -32.30
N PHE A 79 -20.90 -14.25 -32.69
CA PHE A 79 -19.71 -13.98 -31.89
C PHE A 79 -18.64 -13.36 -32.79
N THR A 80 -17.98 -12.33 -32.27
CA THR A 80 -16.81 -11.74 -32.91
C THR A 80 -15.58 -12.11 -32.11
N LEU A 81 -14.69 -12.88 -32.74
CA LEU A 81 -13.39 -13.23 -32.17
C LEU A 81 -12.48 -12.00 -32.24
N GLY A 82 -11.78 -11.74 -31.14
CA GLY A 82 -10.76 -10.70 -31.12
C GLY A 82 -9.64 -11.01 -32.12
N LYS A 83 -9.05 -9.95 -32.70
CA LYS A 83 -8.07 -10.09 -33.79
C LYS A 83 -6.73 -10.68 -33.32
N ARG A 84 -6.46 -10.70 -32.01
CA ARG A 84 -5.21 -11.20 -31.42
C ARG A 84 -5.48 -12.34 -30.42
N ARG A 85 -4.50 -13.22 -30.26
CA ARG A 85 -4.52 -14.26 -29.20
C ARG A 85 -4.63 -13.58 -27.83
N GLY A 86 -5.73 -13.84 -27.12
CA GLY A 86 -6.00 -13.30 -25.78
C GLY A 86 -6.99 -12.14 -25.74
N ASP A 87 -7.43 -11.62 -26.89
CA ASP A 87 -8.51 -10.64 -26.93
C ASP A 87 -9.85 -11.31 -26.55
N PRO A 88 -10.71 -10.65 -25.75
CA PRO A 88 -12.01 -11.22 -25.38
C PRO A 88 -12.92 -11.32 -26.61
N SER A 89 -13.60 -12.45 -26.76
CA SER A 89 -14.66 -12.61 -27.75
C SER A 89 -15.91 -11.86 -27.31
N ILE A 90 -16.49 -11.05 -28.21
CA ILE A 90 -17.74 -10.33 -27.95
C ILE A 90 -18.89 -11.17 -28.49
N ILE A 91 -19.86 -11.47 -27.62
CA ILE A 91 -21.12 -12.13 -27.97
C ILE A 91 -22.10 -11.04 -28.42
N ARG A 92 -22.71 -11.23 -29.58
CA ARG A 92 -23.75 -10.37 -30.15
C ARG A 92 -25.10 -11.08 -29.99
N ASP A 93 -25.92 -10.56 -29.09
CA ASP A 93 -27.29 -11.03 -28.89
C ASP A 93 -28.24 -10.23 -29.79
N PRO A 94 -29.02 -10.88 -30.68
CA PRO A 94 -29.91 -10.19 -31.61
C PRO A 94 -31.03 -9.43 -30.89
N ASP A 95 -31.50 -9.95 -29.76
CA ASP A 95 -32.55 -9.34 -28.96
C ASP A 95 -32.08 -8.04 -28.29
N VAL A 96 -30.81 -8.00 -27.86
CA VAL A 96 -30.18 -6.79 -27.32
C VAL A 96 -30.03 -5.72 -28.40
N GLU A 97 -29.62 -6.10 -29.61
CA GLU A 97 -29.50 -5.14 -30.72
C GLU A 97 -30.86 -4.61 -31.16
N LEU A 98 -31.91 -5.44 -31.15
CA LEU A 98 -33.29 -5.00 -31.40
C LEU A 98 -33.75 -4.01 -30.32
N ALA A 99 -33.46 -4.29 -29.05
CA ALA A 99 -33.77 -3.40 -27.94
C ALA A 99 -32.99 -2.07 -28.04
N GLU A 100 -31.70 -2.11 -28.38
CA GLU A 100 -30.88 -0.92 -28.61
C GLU A 100 -31.42 -0.09 -29.78
N LYS A 101 -31.75 -0.73 -30.91
CA LYS A 101 -32.34 -0.05 -32.07
C LYS A 101 -33.70 0.56 -31.74
N ALA A 102 -34.56 -0.15 -31.00
CA ALA A 102 -35.82 0.37 -30.50
C ALA A 102 -35.59 1.57 -29.56
N SER A 103 -34.68 1.45 -28.60
CA SER A 103 -34.34 2.54 -27.67
C SER A 103 -33.73 3.75 -28.38
N SER A 104 -32.93 3.54 -29.43
CA SER A 104 -32.34 4.63 -30.22
C SER A 104 -33.38 5.40 -31.04
N SER A 105 -34.52 4.77 -31.35
CA SER A 105 -35.65 5.41 -32.03
C SER A 105 -36.51 6.25 -31.07
N TYR A 106 -36.41 6.01 -29.76
CA TYR A 106 -36.99 6.91 -28.77
C TYR A 106 -36.14 8.18 -28.70
N VAL A 107 -36.68 9.25 -29.27
CA VAL A 107 -36.15 10.62 -29.10
C VAL A 107 -36.42 11.03 -27.65
N VAL A 108 -35.60 10.55 -26.73
CA VAL A 108 -35.53 11.12 -25.39
C VAL A 108 -34.92 12.51 -25.56
N PRO A 109 -35.59 13.59 -25.15
CA PRO A 109 -35.02 14.92 -25.17
C PRO A 109 -33.67 14.88 -24.46
N ALA A 110 -32.62 15.37 -25.11
CA ALA A 110 -31.29 15.38 -24.53
C ALA A 110 -31.38 15.98 -23.12
N PRO A 111 -30.75 15.33 -22.11
CA PRO A 111 -30.78 15.85 -20.75
C PRO A 111 -30.35 17.32 -20.78
N PRO A 112 -31.04 18.20 -20.04
CA PRO A 112 -30.73 19.61 -20.04
C PRO A 112 -29.26 19.80 -19.73
N ILE A 113 -28.56 20.59 -20.56
CA ILE A 113 -27.13 20.87 -20.40
C ILE A 113 -26.96 21.43 -18.97
N PRO A 114 -26.10 20.82 -18.14
CA PRO A 114 -25.91 21.30 -16.78
C PRO A 114 -25.45 22.76 -16.83
N PRO A 115 -25.95 23.62 -15.93
CA PRO A 115 -25.59 25.03 -15.93
C PRO A 115 -24.07 25.19 -15.84
N PRO A 116 -23.48 26.13 -16.60
CA PRO A 116 -22.04 26.34 -16.54
C PRO A 116 -21.62 26.70 -15.11
N GLU A 117 -20.58 26.04 -14.60
CA GLU A 117 -19.95 26.42 -13.33
C GLU A 117 -19.34 27.83 -13.48
N LEU A 118 -20.03 28.83 -12.92
CA LEU A 118 -19.64 30.24 -12.95
C LEU A 118 -18.86 30.61 -11.68
N THR A 119 -17.87 31.47 -11.82
CA THR A 119 -17.20 32.14 -10.69
C THR A 119 -18.14 33.14 -10.01
N LYS A 120 -17.80 33.60 -8.79
CA LYS A 120 -18.50 34.73 -8.13
C LYS A 120 -18.60 36.00 -8.99
N SER A 121 -17.74 36.12 -10.00
CA SER A 121 -17.68 37.23 -10.95
C SER A 121 -18.42 36.95 -12.28
N GLY A 122 -19.16 35.84 -12.39
CA GLY A 122 -19.98 35.50 -13.56
C GLY A 122 -19.21 35.00 -14.78
N LYS A 123 -17.90 34.75 -14.67
CA LYS A 123 -17.08 34.20 -15.76
C LYS A 123 -17.07 32.66 -15.71
N PRO A 124 -17.06 31.97 -16.87
CA PRO A 124 -16.95 30.52 -16.91
C PRO A 124 -15.60 30.07 -16.35
N LEU A 125 -15.63 29.10 -15.44
CA LEU A 125 -14.44 28.62 -14.76
C LEU A 125 -13.46 27.98 -15.75
N THR A 126 -12.19 28.38 -15.69
CA THR A 126 -11.14 27.78 -16.54
C THR A 126 -10.88 26.33 -16.14
N LYS A 127 -10.33 25.52 -17.06
CA LYS A 127 -9.96 24.12 -16.76
C LYS A 127 -9.01 24.01 -15.56
N ARG A 128 -8.14 25.00 -15.34
CA ARG A 128 -7.20 25.04 -14.21
C ARG A 128 -7.92 25.31 -12.88
N GLU A 129 -8.81 26.29 -12.86
CA GLU A 129 -9.60 26.61 -11.66
C GLU A 129 -10.55 25.48 -11.30
N ARG A 130 -11.20 24.82 -12.27
CA ARG A 130 -11.99 23.59 -12.05
C ARG A 130 -11.19 22.50 -11.37
N LYS A 131 -9.97 22.25 -11.84
CA LYS A 131 -9.06 21.28 -11.22
C LYS A 131 -8.65 21.71 -9.81
N ALA A 132 -8.42 23.01 -9.57
CA ALA A 132 -8.09 23.52 -8.26
C ALA A 132 -9.24 23.32 -7.26
N LEU A 133 -10.48 23.64 -7.64
CA LEU A 133 -11.67 23.39 -6.80
C LEU A 133 -11.86 21.90 -6.52
N LYS A 134 -11.72 21.04 -7.54
CA LYS A 134 -11.75 19.59 -7.34
C LYS A 134 -10.64 19.10 -6.41
N ASN A 135 -9.47 19.71 -6.45
CA ASN A 135 -8.35 19.33 -5.59
C ASN A 135 -8.47 19.83 -4.15
N GLN A 136 -9.32 20.82 -3.87
CA GLN A 136 -9.61 21.28 -2.51
C GLN A 136 -10.45 20.27 -1.74
N THR A 137 -11.16 19.41 -2.46
CA THR A 137 -12.16 18.53 -1.91
C THR A 137 -11.81 17.06 -2.22
N ALA A 138 -12.16 16.12 -1.35
CA ALA A 138 -11.88 14.69 -1.58
C ALA A 138 -12.71 14.08 -2.73
N GLY A 139 -13.76 14.78 -3.16
CA GLY A 139 -14.69 14.39 -4.22
C GLY A 139 -16.04 13.90 -3.68
N PRO A 140 -17.01 13.64 -4.58
CA PRO A 140 -18.37 13.25 -4.21
C PRO A 140 -18.43 11.87 -3.56
N ASP A 141 -17.53 10.95 -3.94
CA ASP A 141 -17.42 9.61 -3.35
C ASP A 141 -17.10 9.66 -1.84
N TRP A 142 -16.55 10.79 -1.39
CA TRP A 142 -16.23 11.04 0.02
C TRP A 142 -16.86 12.33 0.54
N PHE A 143 -18.14 12.52 0.21
CA PHE A 143 -19.02 13.60 0.71
C PHE A 143 -18.39 14.99 0.67
N ASP A 144 -17.57 15.24 -0.34
CA ASP A 144 -16.89 16.51 -0.52
C ASP A 144 -16.10 16.99 0.72
N LEU A 145 -15.36 16.07 1.37
CA LEU A 145 -14.50 16.43 2.51
C LEU A 145 -13.46 17.50 2.13
N PRO A 146 -13.46 18.68 2.76
CA PRO A 146 -12.52 19.75 2.44
C PRO A 146 -11.11 19.44 2.95
N ALA A 147 -10.10 19.90 2.21
CA ALA A 147 -8.73 19.95 2.67
C ALA A 147 -8.59 21.07 3.73
N PRO A 148 -7.90 20.82 4.84
CA PRO A 148 -7.67 21.84 5.85
C PRO A 148 -6.78 22.98 5.32
N ALA A 149 -7.00 24.18 5.84
CA ALA A 149 -6.22 25.36 5.47
C ALA A 149 -4.76 25.21 5.89
N GLU A 150 -3.84 25.68 5.05
CA GLU A 150 -2.39 25.55 5.29
C GLU A 150 -1.93 26.20 6.61
N ALA A 151 -2.60 27.28 7.02
CA ALA A 151 -2.31 27.99 8.26
C ALA A 151 -2.60 27.15 9.52
N ASP A 152 -3.59 26.26 9.48
CA ASP A 152 -4.00 25.42 10.61
C ASP A 152 -3.22 24.11 10.68
N LEU A 153 -2.51 23.74 9.60
CA LEU A 153 -1.74 22.50 9.51
C LEU A 153 -0.75 22.30 10.66
N PRO A 154 0.01 23.30 11.15
CA PRO A 154 0.94 23.08 12.26
C PRO A 154 0.23 22.69 13.56
N ARG A 155 -0.96 23.24 13.81
CA ARG A 155 -1.77 22.90 14.97
C ARG A 155 -2.35 21.50 14.82
N MET A 156 -2.97 21.21 13.66
CA MET A 156 -3.56 19.90 13.37
C MET A 156 -2.51 18.78 13.30
N TYR A 157 -1.29 19.10 12.87
CA TYR A 157 -0.17 18.17 12.81
C TYR A 157 0.13 17.58 14.20
N ARG A 158 0.14 18.40 15.25
CA ARG A 158 0.37 17.94 16.63
C ARG A 158 -0.66 16.91 17.06
N GLU A 159 -1.93 17.13 16.70
CA GLU A 159 -3.03 16.20 17.01
C GLU A 159 -2.87 14.88 16.26
N VAL A 160 -2.58 14.93 14.97
CA VAL A 160 -2.41 13.73 14.13
C VAL A 160 -1.13 12.97 14.50
N GLU A 161 -0.08 13.67 14.89
CA GLU A 161 1.15 13.06 15.39
C GLU A 161 0.92 12.33 16.70
N ALA A 162 0.15 12.91 17.63
CA ALA A 162 -0.26 12.23 18.85
C ALA A 162 -1.04 10.93 18.56
N LEU A 163 -1.95 10.95 17.58
CA LEU A 163 -2.67 9.75 17.13
C LEU A 163 -1.74 8.68 16.55
N ARG A 164 -0.74 9.07 15.76
CA ARG A 164 0.28 8.13 15.23
C ARG A 164 1.10 7.51 16.35
N LEU A 165 1.42 8.29 17.36
CA LEU A 165 2.22 7.84 18.51
C LEU A 165 1.37 7.13 19.58
N ARG A 166 0.09 6.80 19.31
CA ARG A 166 -0.82 6.15 20.27
C ARG A 166 -0.25 4.91 20.97
N ASN A 167 0.59 4.14 20.28
CA ASN A 167 1.26 2.94 20.81
C ASN A 167 2.28 3.25 21.92
N HIS A 168 2.77 4.49 22.01
CA HIS A 168 3.76 4.91 23.00
C HIS A 168 3.12 5.65 24.19
N LEU A 169 1.86 6.05 24.06
CA LEU A 169 1.14 6.81 25.08
C LEU A 169 0.73 5.94 26.27
N ASP A 170 0.16 4.76 25.98
CA ASP A 170 -0.28 3.81 26.99
C ASP A 170 0.47 2.47 26.83
N PRO A 171 1.27 2.04 27.82
CA PRO A 171 2.01 0.77 27.75
C PRO A 171 1.11 -0.48 27.69
N LYS A 172 -0.19 -0.35 27.97
CA LYS A 172 -1.15 -1.47 27.99
C LYS A 172 -1.90 -1.62 26.68
N ARG A 173 -1.84 -0.64 25.78
CA ARG A 173 -2.62 -0.63 24.53
C ARG A 173 -1.68 -0.73 23.34
N PHE A 174 -1.82 -1.84 22.61
CA PHE A 174 -1.10 -2.08 21.37
C PHE A 174 -2.06 -1.97 20.20
N TYR A 175 -1.82 -1.02 19.31
CA TYR A 175 -2.56 -0.85 18.06
C TYR A 175 -1.73 -1.31 16.87
N ARG A 176 -2.43 -1.61 15.77
CA ARG A 176 -1.78 -1.83 14.48
C ARG A 176 -1.00 -0.58 14.07
N LYS A 177 0.23 -0.81 13.60
CA LYS A 177 1.14 0.22 13.10
C LYS A 177 0.62 0.78 11.78
N ASP A 178 0.65 2.10 11.62
CA ASP A 178 0.27 2.76 10.38
C ASP A 178 1.50 3.02 9.51
N GLU A 179 1.41 2.78 8.20
CA GLU A 179 2.52 2.94 7.23
C GLU A 179 3.01 4.38 7.07
N GLY A 180 2.25 5.35 7.60
CA GLY A 180 2.57 6.78 7.59
C GLY A 180 3.41 7.27 8.77
N GLU A 181 3.73 6.40 9.73
CA GLU A 181 4.55 6.76 10.90
C GLU A 181 5.95 7.25 10.48
N GLY A 182 6.37 8.41 11.01
CA GLY A 182 7.70 8.99 10.76
C GLY A 182 7.83 9.93 9.57
N LYS A 183 6.78 10.13 8.75
CA LYS A 183 6.82 11.03 7.57
C LYS A 183 6.50 12.51 7.90
N GLY A 184 6.41 12.87 9.18
CA GLY A 184 6.13 14.24 9.64
C GLY A 184 4.86 14.83 9.03
N ILE A 185 4.88 16.13 8.75
CA ILE A 185 3.76 16.87 8.13
C ILE A 185 3.43 16.29 6.75
N LYS A 186 4.42 15.84 5.98
CA LYS A 186 4.22 15.21 4.65
C LYS A 186 3.50 13.86 4.73
N GLY A 187 3.50 13.23 5.90
CA GLY A 187 2.75 12.01 6.12
C GLY A 187 1.25 12.22 6.27
N LEU A 188 0.76 13.44 6.54
CA LEU A 188 -0.67 13.68 6.77
C LEU A 188 -1.49 13.33 5.53
N PRO A 189 -2.68 12.73 5.71
CA PRO A 189 -3.65 12.65 4.63
C PRO A 189 -3.94 14.03 4.06
N LYS A 190 -4.09 14.14 2.74
CA LYS A 190 -4.38 15.42 2.07
C LYS A 190 -5.73 16.00 2.50
N HIS A 191 -6.72 15.14 2.69
CA HIS A 191 -8.07 15.50 3.10
C HIS A 191 -8.36 14.83 4.44
N PHE A 192 -8.57 15.63 5.49
CA PHE A 192 -8.97 15.14 6.81
C PHE A 192 -9.68 16.25 7.58
N ALA A 193 -10.54 15.85 8.52
CA ALA A 193 -11.22 16.76 9.43
C ALA A 193 -11.10 16.24 10.87
N ILE A 194 -11.05 17.17 11.82
CA ILE A 194 -11.07 16.85 13.26
C ILE A 194 -12.48 17.12 13.77
N GLY A 195 -13.18 16.06 14.16
CA GLY A 195 -14.53 16.12 14.71
C GLY A 195 -14.53 16.02 16.23
N LYS A 196 -15.66 16.40 16.84
CA LYS A 196 -15.95 16.18 18.25
C LYS A 196 -17.07 15.16 18.39
N ILE A 197 -16.87 14.19 19.28
CA ILE A 197 -17.89 13.18 19.58
C ILE A 197 -19.06 13.86 20.30
N ILE A 198 -20.27 13.67 19.78
CA ILE A 198 -21.51 14.14 20.40
C ILE A 198 -21.89 13.13 21.49
N THR A 199 -22.23 13.65 22.68
CA THR A 199 -22.54 12.83 23.84
C THR A 199 -23.84 12.06 23.63
N SER A 200 -23.85 10.77 23.96
CA SER A 200 -25.07 9.96 23.94
C SER A 200 -25.90 10.27 25.18
N THR A 201 -27.18 10.56 24.99
CA THR A 201 -28.12 10.72 26.10
C THR A 201 -28.72 9.35 26.42
N THR A 202 -28.46 8.82 27.61
CA THR A 202 -29.20 7.64 28.08
C THR A 202 -30.69 7.99 28.23
N PRO A 203 -31.61 7.05 28.04
CA PRO A 203 -33.05 7.33 28.06
C PRO A 203 -33.53 8.04 29.34
N PHE A 204 -32.86 7.83 30.46
CA PHE A 204 -33.19 8.43 31.75
C PHE A 204 -32.47 9.75 32.06
N GLY A 205 -31.78 10.35 31.09
CA GLY A 205 -31.06 11.62 31.26
C GLY A 205 -29.85 11.55 32.21
N THR A 206 -29.49 10.36 32.67
CA THR A 206 -28.33 10.14 33.55
C THR A 206 -27.00 10.32 32.79
N PRO A 207 -25.93 10.79 33.45
CA PRO A 207 -24.62 10.83 32.83
C PRO A 207 -24.09 9.40 32.60
N SER A 208 -23.92 9.00 31.34
CA SER A 208 -23.19 7.77 30.98
C SER A 208 -21.73 7.89 31.38
N SER A 209 -21.12 6.78 31.81
CA SER A 209 -19.67 6.67 32.06
C SER A 209 -18.83 6.98 30.83
N ASP A 210 -19.39 6.80 29.64
CA ASP A 210 -18.72 7.05 28.36
C ASP A 210 -18.61 8.55 28.05
N ASN A 211 -19.45 9.37 28.69
CA ASN A 211 -19.48 10.81 28.46
C ASN A 211 -18.52 11.52 29.41
N LEU A 212 -17.57 12.26 28.85
CA LEU A 212 -16.73 13.16 29.62
C LEU A 212 -17.54 14.26 30.30
N THR A 213 -17.14 14.64 31.51
CA THR A 213 -17.70 15.81 32.22
C THR A 213 -17.31 17.11 31.53
N ARG A 214 -18.02 18.21 31.80
CA ARG A 214 -17.72 19.53 31.20
C ARG A 214 -16.29 19.99 31.47
N ALA A 215 -15.73 19.66 32.64
CA ALA A 215 -14.37 20.04 33.03
C ALA A 215 -13.28 19.26 32.27
N ASN A 216 -13.56 17.99 31.96
CA ASN A 216 -12.62 17.11 31.28
C ASN A 216 -12.64 17.29 29.76
N ARG A 217 -13.73 17.83 29.19
CA ARG A 217 -13.82 18.14 27.75
C ARG A 217 -12.90 19.32 27.41
N LYS A 218 -11.89 19.10 26.57
CA LYS A 218 -10.99 20.19 26.10
C LYS A 218 -11.25 20.55 24.65
N ARG A 219 -10.41 21.45 24.13
CA ARG A 219 -10.46 21.93 22.74
C ARG A 219 -9.70 21.02 21.77
N THR A 220 -8.71 20.27 22.26
CA THR A 220 -7.81 19.42 21.48
C THR A 220 -7.60 18.08 22.17
N LEU A 221 -7.21 17.07 21.38
CA LEU A 221 -6.89 15.74 21.90
C LEU A 221 -5.61 15.79 22.76
N VAL A 222 -4.63 16.58 22.32
CA VAL A 222 -3.36 16.74 23.07
C VAL A 222 -3.60 17.39 24.44
N ASP A 223 -4.49 18.38 24.55
CA ASP A 223 -4.81 19.00 25.84
C ASP A 223 -5.46 18.00 26.80
N GLU A 224 -6.34 17.11 26.30
CA GLU A 224 -6.93 16.03 27.11
C GLU A 224 -5.86 15.05 27.62
N LEU A 225 -4.89 14.71 26.78
CA LEU A 225 -3.77 13.84 27.13
C LEU A 225 -2.83 14.47 28.18
N VAL A 226 -2.57 15.77 28.10
CA VAL A 226 -1.71 16.49 29.04
C VAL A 226 -2.35 16.60 30.43
N ASP A 227 -3.68 16.70 30.48
CA ASP A 227 -4.45 16.74 31.72
C ASP A 227 -4.55 15.37 32.41
N ASP A 228 -4.36 14.26 31.68
CA ASP A 228 -4.35 12.92 32.27
C ASP A 228 -3.12 12.71 33.19
N ALA A 229 -3.40 12.51 34.47
CA ALA A 229 -2.39 12.31 35.49
C ALA A 229 -1.59 11.01 35.30
N GLU A 230 -2.22 9.94 34.80
CA GLU A 230 -1.55 8.65 34.61
C GLU A 230 -0.57 8.71 33.44
N ALA A 231 -1.03 9.20 32.28
CA ALA A 231 -0.19 9.43 31.11
C ALA A 231 1.00 10.33 31.45
N LYS A 232 0.78 11.44 32.18
CA LYS A 232 1.84 12.36 32.60
C LYS A 232 2.89 11.69 33.48
N ARG A 233 2.49 10.89 34.46
CA ARG A 233 3.41 10.15 35.35
C ARG A 233 4.24 9.15 34.56
N TYR A 234 3.59 8.38 33.68
CA TYR A 234 4.27 7.40 32.84
C TYR A 234 5.28 8.05 31.90
N ALA A 235 4.84 9.07 31.15
CA ALA A 235 5.68 9.81 30.22
C ALA A 235 6.89 10.43 30.92
N LYS A 236 6.70 11.06 32.10
CA LYS A 236 7.80 11.62 32.88
C LYS A 236 8.82 10.56 33.29
N ARG A 237 8.35 9.45 33.88
CA ARG A 237 9.22 8.33 34.30
C ARG A 237 10.01 7.79 33.11
N LYS A 238 9.35 7.47 32.00
CA LYS A 238 10.01 6.93 30.80
C LYS A 238 10.96 7.94 30.16
N PHE A 239 10.64 9.22 30.21
CA PHE A 239 11.53 10.27 29.73
C PHE A 239 12.81 10.32 30.57
N GLU A 240 12.71 10.29 31.90
CA GLU A 240 13.87 10.24 32.80
C GLU A 240 14.72 8.98 32.57
N ASP A 241 14.10 7.81 32.44
CA ASP A 241 14.80 6.56 32.07
C ASP A 241 15.59 6.72 30.75
N LEU A 242 14.98 7.31 29.73
CA LEU A 242 15.63 7.51 28.43
C LEU A 242 16.74 8.55 28.49
N GLN A 243 16.54 9.63 29.25
CA GLN A 243 17.56 10.67 29.44
C GLN A 243 18.76 10.15 30.23
N THR A 244 18.54 9.31 31.25
CA THR A 244 19.64 8.68 32.01
C THR A 244 20.44 7.74 31.13
N VAL A 245 19.78 6.88 30.33
CA VAL A 245 20.45 5.98 29.38
C VAL A 245 21.21 6.75 28.31
N ARG A 246 20.62 7.82 27.74
CA ARG A 246 21.27 8.65 26.71
C ARG A 246 22.41 9.48 27.30
N GLY A 247 22.23 10.03 28.50
CA GLY A 247 23.23 10.79 29.24
C GLY A 247 24.44 9.94 29.63
N ALA A 248 24.22 8.69 30.04
CA ALA A 248 25.25 7.70 30.35
C ALA A 248 26.10 7.28 29.14
N LYS A 249 25.68 7.61 27.91
CA LYS A 249 26.45 7.42 26.67
C LYS A 249 26.93 8.74 26.06
N GLY A 250 26.55 9.88 26.65
CA GLY A 250 26.80 11.21 26.12
C GLY A 250 28.14 11.83 26.54
N ARG A 251 28.37 13.08 26.11
CA ARG A 251 29.59 13.87 26.40
C ARG A 251 29.89 14.03 27.89
N ASN A 252 28.86 13.99 28.73
CA ASN A 252 28.98 14.14 30.18
C ASN A 252 29.73 12.98 30.85
N THR A 253 29.79 11.81 30.22
CA THR A 253 30.52 10.63 30.73
C THR A 253 32.02 10.89 30.84
N LEU A 254 32.62 11.47 29.80
CA LEU A 254 34.02 11.82 29.76
C LEU A 254 34.33 12.96 30.73
N ALA A 255 33.43 13.94 30.83
CA ALA A 255 33.55 15.02 31.81
C ALA A 255 33.51 14.50 33.25
N ALA A 256 32.58 13.58 33.57
CA ALA A 256 32.49 12.94 34.88
C ALA A 256 33.74 12.10 35.21
N LYS A 257 34.26 11.32 34.25
CA LYS A 257 35.53 10.59 34.40
C LYS A 257 36.71 11.53 34.64
N LYS A 258 36.78 12.66 33.95
CA LYS A 258 37.82 13.68 34.16
C LYS A 258 37.66 14.37 35.51
N ALA A 259 36.44 14.65 35.96
CA ALA A 259 36.17 15.24 37.27
C ALA A 259 36.60 14.31 38.42
N LEU A 260 36.32 13.00 38.31
CA LEU A 260 36.82 12.00 39.26
C LEU A 260 38.36 11.92 39.32
N ARG A 261 39.04 12.27 38.22
CA ARG A 261 40.50 12.33 38.13
C ARG A 261 41.12 13.64 38.61
N ARG A 262 40.32 14.70 38.79
CA ARG A 262 40.83 15.95 39.39
C ARG A 262 40.94 15.72 40.89
N GLY A 263 42.18 15.75 41.39
CA GLY A 263 42.43 15.66 42.83
C GLY A 263 41.65 16.75 43.56
N LYS A 264 41.06 16.41 44.71
CA LYS A 264 40.54 17.40 45.64
C LYS A 264 41.76 18.06 46.28
N TRP A 265 41.97 19.33 45.96
CA TRP A 265 42.88 20.19 46.72
C TRP A 265 42.16 20.69 47.97
#